data_AF-A0A662FQT3-F1
#
_entry.id   AF-A0A662FQT3-F1
#
_cell.length_a   1.000
_cell.length_b   1.000
_cell.length_c   1.000
_cell.angle_alpha   90.00
_cell.angle_beta   90.00
_cell.angle_gamma   90.00
#
_symmetry.space_group_name_H-M   'P 1'
#
loop_
_entity.id
_entity.type
_entity.pdbx_description
1 polymer ?
#
loop_
_entity_poly.entity_id
_entity_poly.type
_entity_poly.pdbx_seq_one_letter_code
_entity_poly.pdbx_strand_id
1 'polypeptide(L)'
;MDKYIVAGIDEAGRGPVIGPMVIACVAMERDSLSELVEMGLRDSKTLSKTKREFLVHRIGSIAKAILVEVVEPREIDSAVERRKYRSLNDLESNIVARLITRVKIPVKVFYVDSPDIKPAR
;
A
#
# COMPACT_ATOMS: atom_id res chain seq x y z
N MET A 1 -21.88 15.89 -1.02
CA MET A 1 -21.18 14.63 -1.33
C MET A 1 -21.15 13.80 -0.07
N ASP A 2 -21.38 12.50 -0.16
CA ASP A 2 -21.30 11.63 1.01
C ASP A 2 -19.88 11.60 1.56
N LYS A 3 -19.71 11.96 2.84
CA LYS A 3 -18.44 11.81 3.54
C LYS A 3 -18.23 10.35 3.88
N TYR A 4 -17.33 9.69 3.16
CA TYR A 4 -16.90 8.33 3.47
C TYR A 4 -15.40 8.18 3.34
N ILE A 5 -14.86 7.16 4.00
CA ILE A 5 -13.45 6.82 3.96
C ILE A 5 -13.18 5.84 2.82
N VAL A 6 -12.11 6.10 2.09
CA VAL A 6 -11.52 5.16 1.14
C VAL A 6 -10.11 4.80 1.59
N ALA A 7 -9.62 3.64 1.16
CA ALA A 7 -8.25 3.23 1.40
C ALA A 7 -7.54 2.81 0.11
N GLY A 8 -6.26 3.10 0.01
CA GLY A 8 -5.35 2.61 -1.02
C GLY A 8 -4.32 1.66 -0.42
N ILE A 9 -4.01 0.57 -1.12
CA ILE A 9 -2.98 -0.40 -0.75
C ILE A 9 -2.05 -0.63 -1.95
N ASP A 10 -0.75 -0.49 -1.71
CA ASP A 10 0.30 -0.56 -2.74
C ASP A 10 1.60 -1.09 -2.12
N GLU A 11 2.46 -1.69 -2.94
CA GLU A 11 3.75 -2.25 -2.54
C GLU A 11 4.96 -1.53 -3.17
N ALA A 12 6.10 -1.64 -2.49
CA ALA A 12 7.38 -1.19 -3.01
C ALA A 12 8.48 -2.20 -2.66
N GLY A 13 9.46 -2.36 -3.55
CA GLY A 13 10.58 -3.28 -3.30
C GLY A 13 10.30 -4.74 -3.65
N ARG A 14 9.29 -5.03 -4.50
CA ARG A 14 8.99 -6.38 -4.99
C ARG A 14 10.04 -6.96 -5.95
N GLY A 15 10.64 -6.12 -6.79
CA GLY A 15 11.58 -6.53 -7.85
C GLY A 15 13.09 -6.52 -7.53
N PRO A 16 13.61 -5.68 -6.60
CA PRO A 16 15.02 -5.70 -6.24
C PRO A 16 15.49 -7.04 -5.65
N VAL A 17 16.76 -7.39 -5.89
CA VAL A 17 17.41 -8.58 -5.30
C VAL A 17 17.80 -8.35 -3.84
N ILE A 18 18.06 -7.09 -3.45
CA ILE A 18 18.51 -6.72 -2.11
C ILE A 18 17.48 -5.80 -1.48
N GLY A 19 17.21 -6.04 -0.20
CA GLY A 19 16.34 -5.22 0.64
C GLY A 19 14.94 -5.82 0.83
N PRO A 20 14.17 -5.25 1.75
CA PRO A 20 12.83 -5.72 2.04
C PRO A 20 11.83 -5.26 0.97
N MET A 21 10.68 -5.93 0.96
CA MET A 21 9.47 -5.43 0.32
C MET A 21 8.60 -4.74 1.38
N VAL A 22 7.94 -3.65 1.03
CA VAL A 22 7.08 -2.88 1.93
C VAL A 22 5.69 -2.79 1.31
N ILE A 23 4.64 -3.08 2.09
CA ILE A 23 3.25 -2.94 1.67
C ILE A 23 2.58 -1.94 2.62
N ALA A 24 1.97 -0.90 2.07
CA ALA A 24 1.34 0.16 2.84
C ALA A 24 -0.15 0.26 2.54
N CYS A 25 -0.96 0.49 3.58
CA CYS A 25 -2.39 0.79 3.48
C CYS A 25 -2.65 2.17 4.08
N VAL A 26 -3.20 3.08 3.30
CA VAL A 26 -3.54 4.45 3.71
C VAL A 26 -5.03 4.67 3.53
N ALA A 27 -5.72 5.03 4.62
CA ALA A 27 -7.15 5.33 4.62
C ALA A 27 -7.40 6.82 4.94
N MET A 28 -8.26 7.48 4.17
CA MET A 28 -8.59 8.90 4.35
C MET A 28 -9.99 9.25 3.86
N GLU A 29 -10.47 10.46 4.19
CA GLU A 29 -11.72 10.98 3.66
C GLU A 29 -11.62 11.15 2.14
N ARG A 30 -12.66 10.73 1.42
CA ARG A 30 -12.70 10.78 -0.05
C ARG A 30 -12.50 12.20 -0.60
N ASP A 31 -12.92 13.22 0.13
CA ASP A 31 -12.79 14.63 -0.28
C ASP A 31 -11.37 15.16 -0.08
N SER A 32 -10.56 14.56 0.81
CA SER A 32 -9.15 14.95 1.01
C SER A 32 -8.23 14.48 -0.12
N LEU A 33 -8.71 13.63 -1.03
CA LEU A 33 -7.91 13.16 -2.16
C LEU A 33 -7.57 14.26 -3.17
N SER A 34 -8.47 15.25 -3.39
CA SER A 34 -8.23 16.30 -4.37
C SER A 34 -7.00 17.14 -4.00
N GLU A 35 -6.83 17.44 -2.71
CA GLU A 35 -5.65 18.14 -2.19
C GLU A 35 -4.36 17.41 -2.57
N LEU A 36 -4.29 16.09 -2.37
CA LEU A 36 -3.11 15.31 -2.70
C LEU A 36 -2.83 15.25 -4.21
N VAL A 37 -3.89 15.19 -5.02
CA VAL A 37 -3.77 15.19 -6.49
C VAL A 37 -3.21 16.53 -6.97
N GLU A 38 -3.72 17.65 -6.46
CA GLU A 38 -3.23 18.99 -6.76
C GLU A 38 -1.76 19.20 -6.35
N MET A 39 -1.34 18.52 -5.27
CA MET A 39 0.05 18.52 -4.81
C MET A 39 1.01 17.66 -5.66
N GLY A 40 0.49 16.92 -6.65
CA GLY A 40 1.27 16.14 -7.61
C GLY A 40 1.48 14.66 -7.25
N LEU A 41 0.66 14.08 -6.36
CA LEU A 41 0.85 12.68 -5.90
C LEU A 41 0.76 11.63 -7.03
N ARG A 42 0.04 11.91 -8.13
CA ARG A 42 -0.24 10.92 -9.19
C ARG A 42 0.99 10.43 -9.95
N ASP A 43 2.03 11.24 -10.06
CA ASP A 43 3.25 10.88 -10.81
C ASP A 43 4.45 10.75 -9.86
N SER A 44 4.27 9.93 -8.82
CA SER A 44 5.29 9.74 -7.77
C SER A 44 6.66 9.27 -8.31
N LYS A 45 6.67 8.67 -9.51
CA LYS A 45 7.87 8.15 -10.19
C LYS A 45 8.78 9.26 -10.72
N THR A 46 8.26 10.46 -10.95
CA THR A 46 9.05 11.64 -11.35
C THR A 46 9.41 12.55 -10.18
N LEU A 47 8.92 12.25 -8.97
CA LEU A 47 9.15 13.07 -7.79
C LEU A 47 10.55 12.90 -7.20
N SER A 48 11.15 14.03 -6.81
CA SER A 48 12.39 14.03 -6.03
C SER A 48 12.18 13.40 -4.65
N LYS A 49 13.27 12.94 -4.02
CA LYS A 49 13.25 12.42 -2.64
C LYS A 49 12.61 13.42 -1.67
N THR A 50 13.02 14.69 -1.74
CA THR A 50 12.50 15.76 -0.89
C THR A 50 11.00 15.98 -1.08
N LYS A 51 10.50 15.91 -2.33
CA LYS A 51 9.06 16.08 -2.60
C LYS A 51 8.26 14.88 -2.09
N ARG A 52 8.80 13.66 -2.18
CA ARG A 52 8.17 12.46 -1.58
C ARG A 52 8.10 12.56 -0.05
N GLU A 53 9.17 12.99 0.60
CA GLU A 53 9.19 13.20 2.06
C GLU A 53 8.13 14.23 2.51
N PHE A 54 8.02 15.34 1.76
CA PHE A 54 6.97 16.33 2.00
C PHE A 54 5.56 15.76 1.84
N LEU A 55 5.31 14.98 0.78
CA LEU A 55 4.02 14.33 0.56
C LEU A 55 3.70 13.30 1.64
N VAL A 56 4.68 12.51 2.09
CA VAL A 56 4.50 11.57 3.21
C VAL A 56 4.05 12.32 4.47
N HIS A 57 4.68 13.46 4.77
CA HIS A 57 4.26 14.28 5.91
C HIS A 57 2.82 14.79 5.75
N ARG A 58 2.44 15.28 4.57
CA ARG A 58 1.06 15.73 4.32
C ARG A 58 0.06 14.59 4.39
N ILE A 59 0.34 13.43 3.79
CA ILE A 59 -0.49 12.22 3.92
C ILE A 59 -0.67 11.86 5.39
N GLY A 60 0.40 11.86 6.19
CA GLY A 60 0.35 11.61 7.64
C GLY A 60 -0.56 12.58 8.39
N SER A 61 -0.66 13.84 7.94
CA SER A 61 -1.49 14.86 8.58
C SER A 61 -2.99 14.77 8.26
N ILE A 62 -3.37 14.11 7.15
CA ILE A 62 -4.78 14.02 6.71
C ILE A 62 -5.34 12.58 6.74
N ALA A 63 -4.47 11.57 6.77
CA ALA A 63 -4.89 10.17 6.83
C ALA A 63 -5.59 9.86 8.15
N LYS A 64 -6.63 9.03 8.07
CA LYS A 64 -7.36 8.50 9.23
C LYS A 64 -6.72 7.21 9.76
N ALA A 65 -6.04 6.46 8.90
CA ALA A 65 -5.21 5.33 9.28
C ALA A 65 -4.07 5.16 8.28
N ILE A 66 -2.89 4.79 8.79
CA ILE A 66 -1.74 4.35 7.99
C ILE A 66 -1.23 3.07 8.63
N LEU A 67 -1.18 2.00 7.86
CA LEU A 67 -0.59 0.73 8.25
C LEU A 67 0.51 0.38 7.26
N VAL A 68 1.64 -0.10 7.77
CA VAL A 68 2.79 -0.50 6.96
C VAL A 68 3.25 -1.87 7.44
N GLU A 69 3.46 -2.78 6.49
CA GLU A 69 4.09 -4.06 6.72
C GLU A 69 5.44 -4.09 5.98
N VAL A 70 6.50 -4.41 6.71
CA VAL A 70 7.84 -4.64 6.14
C VAL A 70 8.06 -6.15 6.06
N VAL A 71 8.32 -6.64 4.87
CA VAL A 71 8.60 -8.04 4.55
C VAL A 71 10.09 -8.20 4.37
N GLU A 72 10.73 -8.78 5.37
CA GLU A 72 12.17 -9.03 5.35
C GLU A 72 12.55 -10.04 4.24
N PRO A 73 13.76 -9.95 3.65
CA PRO A 73 14.21 -10.85 2.59
C PRO A 73 14.01 -12.34 2.92
N ARG A 74 14.26 -12.74 4.17
CA ARG A 74 14.04 -14.12 4.64
C ARG A 74 12.59 -14.62 4.47
N GLU A 75 11.60 -13.74 4.59
CA GLU A 75 10.20 -14.12 4.41
C GLU A 75 9.82 -14.17 2.93
N ILE A 76 10.43 -13.28 2.12
CA ILE A 76 10.34 -13.33 0.65
C ILE A 76 10.91 -14.67 0.15
N ASP A 77 12.13 -15.03 0.58
CA ASP A 77 12.79 -16.29 0.22
C ASP A 77 11.91 -17.49 0.60
N SER A 78 11.38 -17.50 1.83
CA SER A 78 10.47 -18.55 2.30
C SER A 78 9.22 -18.70 1.44
N ALA A 79 8.68 -17.60 0.90
CA ALA A 79 7.53 -17.63 -0.02
C ALA A 79 7.93 -18.11 -1.42
N VAL A 80 9.08 -17.66 -1.95
CA VAL A 80 9.60 -18.06 -3.26
C VAL A 80 9.98 -19.55 -3.29
N GLU A 81 10.59 -20.04 -2.22
CA GLU A 81 10.93 -21.46 -1.99
C GLU A 81 9.70 -22.31 -1.65
N ARG A 82 8.51 -21.70 -1.56
CA ARG A 82 7.23 -22.34 -1.26
C ARG A 82 7.17 -23.07 0.08
N ARG A 83 7.91 -22.59 1.08
CA ARG A 83 7.94 -23.17 2.42
C ARG A 83 6.71 -22.79 3.24
N LYS A 84 6.34 -21.50 3.22
CA LYS A 84 5.21 -20.94 4.01
C LYS A 84 4.03 -20.49 3.14
N TYR A 85 4.28 -20.03 1.92
CA TYR A 85 3.28 -19.52 0.99
C TYR A 85 3.41 -20.22 -0.36
N ARG A 86 2.39 -20.15 -1.22
CA ARG A 86 2.40 -20.81 -2.54
C ARG A 86 3.27 -20.07 -3.56
N SER A 87 3.39 -18.76 -3.40
CA SER A 87 4.15 -17.86 -4.26
C SER A 87 4.38 -16.50 -3.57
N LEU A 88 5.17 -15.63 -4.19
CA LEU A 88 5.30 -14.24 -3.75
C LEU A 88 3.95 -13.50 -3.80
N ASN A 89 3.14 -13.73 -4.84
CA ASN A 89 1.79 -13.15 -4.96
C ASN A 89 0.85 -13.62 -3.83
N ASP A 90 1.00 -14.87 -3.39
CA ASP A 90 0.23 -15.41 -2.26
C ASP A 90 0.65 -14.73 -0.95
N LEU A 91 1.95 -14.57 -0.70
CA LEU A 91 2.46 -13.78 0.44
C LEU A 91 1.88 -12.36 0.43
N GLU A 92 1.96 -11.67 -0.71
CA GLU A 92 1.47 -10.31 -0.90
C GLU A 92 -0.04 -10.21 -0.63
N SER A 93 -0.85 -11.10 -1.22
CA SER A 93 -2.30 -11.16 -1.01
C SER A 93 -2.67 -11.39 0.46
N ASN A 94 -1.93 -12.27 1.16
CA ASN A 94 -2.12 -12.51 2.58
C ASN A 94 -1.79 -11.28 3.45
N ILE A 95 -0.76 -10.53 3.07
CA ILE A 95 -0.41 -9.27 3.75
C ILE A 95 -1.48 -8.21 3.51
N VAL A 96 -1.91 -8.02 2.27
CA VAL A 96 -2.99 -7.10 1.91
C VAL A 96 -4.26 -7.41 2.72
N ALA A 97 -4.69 -8.66 2.76
CA ALA A 97 -5.84 -9.08 3.56
C ALA A 97 -5.64 -8.80 5.07
N ARG A 98 -4.43 -9.04 5.59
CA ARG A 98 -4.07 -8.71 6.98
C ARG A 98 -4.11 -7.20 7.24
N LEU A 99 -3.67 -6.36 6.31
CA LEU A 99 -3.75 -4.90 6.44
C LEU A 99 -5.21 -4.44 6.46
N ILE A 100 -6.06 -4.95 5.56
CA ILE A 100 -7.50 -4.64 5.52
C ILE A 100 -8.17 -4.95 6.86
N THR A 101 -7.93 -6.13 7.44
CA THR A 101 -8.52 -6.54 8.72
C THR A 101 -7.99 -5.78 9.94
N ARG A 102 -6.80 -5.17 9.83
CA ARG A 102 -6.19 -4.33 10.88
C ARG A 102 -6.72 -2.90 10.88
N VAL A 103 -7.32 -2.41 9.79
CA VAL A 103 -7.96 -1.09 9.77
C VAL A 103 -9.18 -1.10 10.70
N LYS A 104 -9.15 -0.27 11.76
CA LYS A 104 -10.19 -0.20 12.80
C LYS A 104 -11.25 0.89 12.58
N ILE A 105 -11.24 1.51 11.42
CA ILE A 105 -12.20 2.53 11.01
C ILE A 105 -13.05 1.99 9.86
N PRO A 106 -14.32 2.40 9.73
CA PRO A 106 -15.16 1.96 8.62
C PRO A 106 -14.64 2.53 7.30
N VAL A 107 -14.23 1.65 6.39
CA VAL A 107 -13.79 2.00 5.03
C VAL A 107 -14.85 1.51 4.05
N LYS A 108 -15.33 2.40 3.18
CA LYS A 108 -16.36 2.06 2.18
C LYS A 108 -15.77 1.29 0.99
N VAL A 109 -14.56 1.67 0.57
CA VAL A 109 -13.89 1.11 -0.61
C VAL A 109 -12.39 0.98 -0.35
N PHE A 110 -11.84 -0.19 -0.65
CA PHE A 110 -10.40 -0.43 -0.75
C PHE A 110 -10.00 -0.50 -2.22
N TYR A 111 -9.01 0.31 -2.61
CA TYR A 111 -8.31 0.22 -3.88
C TYR A 111 -6.99 -0.49 -3.62
N VAL A 112 -6.71 -1.56 -4.33
CA VAL A 112 -5.56 -2.44 -4.08
C VAL A 112 -4.82 -2.60 -5.40
N ASP A 113 -3.50 -2.39 -5.40
CA ASP A 113 -2.70 -2.80 -6.56
C ASP A 113 -2.62 -4.32 -6.63
N SER A 114 -2.91 -4.87 -7.80
CA SER A 114 -3.11 -6.31 -7.95
C SER A 114 -1.76 -7.03 -8.00
N PRO A 115 -1.49 -7.98 -7.09
CA PRO A 115 -0.27 -8.80 -7.14
C PRO A 115 -0.22 -9.70 -8.38
N ASP A 116 -1.37 -9.98 -8.99
CA ASP A 116 -1.50 -10.81 -10.19
C ASP A 116 -1.75 -9.98 -11.45
N ILE A 117 -1.27 -10.48 -12.59
CA ILE A 117 -1.48 -9.93 -13.94
C ILE A 117 -2.97 -9.95 -14.30
N LYS A 118 -3.75 -10.86 -13.71
CA LYS A 118 -5.21 -10.94 -13.86
C LYS A 118 -5.89 -10.55 -12.55
N PRO A 119 -6.33 -9.28 -12.38
CA PRO A 119 -6.91 -8.79 -11.12
C PRO A 119 -8.20 -9.48 -10.67
N ALA A 120 -8.87 -10.20 -11.57
CA ALA A 120 -10.14 -10.88 -11.32
C ALA A 120 -10.00 -12.35 -10.91
N ARG A 121 -8.77 -12.84 -10.72
CA ARG A 121 -8.45 -14.25 -10.45
C ARG A 121 -8.03 -14.46 -9.01
#